data_AF-A0A9X4KT15-F1
#
_entry.id   AF-A0A9X4KT15-F1
#
_cell.length_a   1.000
_cell.length_b   1.000
_cell.length_c   1.000
_cell.angle_alpha   90.00
_cell.angle_beta   90.00
_cell.angle_gamma   90.00
#
_symmetry.space_group_name_H-M   'P 1'
#
loop_
_entity.id
_entity.type
_entity.pdbx_description
1 polymer ?
#
loop_
_entity_poly.entity_id
_entity_poly.type
_entity_poly.pdbx_seq_one_letter_code
_entity_poly.pdbx_strand_id
1 'polypeptide(L)'
;MKIDRLIALILILLERDRISARELAERLEVSRRTIYRDIDTLTVAGLPIYTHEGATGGVGLMKAYKVDKSFLSRREAQTLAAGLKKLSAGVRPQGAGIRPGEAERHPSRGRQRHCGGREVRGRSVA
;
A
#
# COMPACT_ATOMS: atom_id res chain seq x y z
N MET A 1 -7.17 -18.55 1.87
CA MET A 1 -6.82 -19.76 1.11
C MET A 1 -5.41 -20.26 1.47
N LYS A 2 -4.99 -21.46 1.02
CA LYS A 2 -3.64 -22.01 1.26
C LYS A 2 -2.53 -21.11 0.68
N ILE A 3 -2.76 -20.53 -0.50
CA ILE A 3 -1.80 -19.66 -1.20
C ILE A 3 -1.50 -18.39 -0.40
N ASP A 4 -2.53 -17.70 0.10
CA ASP A 4 -2.36 -16.45 0.87
C ASP A 4 -1.43 -16.67 2.07
N ARG A 5 -1.59 -17.80 2.77
CA ARG A 5 -0.74 -18.16 3.90
C ARG A 5 0.69 -18.49 3.50
N LEU A 6 0.90 -19.18 2.37
CA LEU A 6 2.25 -19.45 1.85
C LEU A 6 2.95 -18.14 1.46
N ILE A 7 2.24 -17.22 0.82
CA ILE A 7 2.77 -15.89 0.49
C ILE A 7 3.13 -15.13 1.77
N ALA A 8 2.22 -15.11 2.75
CA ALA A 8 2.48 -14.46 4.05
C ALA A 8 3.70 -15.06 4.76
N LEU A 9 3.84 -16.39 4.76
CA LEU A 9 5.01 -17.09 5.31
C LEU A 9 6.30 -16.64 4.62
N ILE A 10 6.32 -16.58 3.28
CA ILE A 10 7.49 -16.12 2.52
C ILE A 10 7.84 -14.68 2.88
N LEU A 11 6.86 -13.78 2.92
CA LEU A 11 7.08 -12.37 3.26
C LEU A 11 7.71 -12.21 4.65
N ILE A 12 7.25 -12.98 5.63
CA ILE A 12 7.83 -12.99 6.98
C ILE A 12 9.29 -13.48 6.94
N LEU A 13 9.58 -14.54 6.19
CA LEU A 13 10.94 -15.10 6.08
C LEU A 13 11.91 -14.19 5.30
N LEU A 14 11.39 -13.33 4.42
CA LEU A 14 12.19 -12.31 3.74
C LEU A 14 12.58 -11.18 4.71
N GLU A 15 11.62 -10.72 5.53
CA GLU A 15 11.82 -9.62 6.49
C GLU A 15 12.70 -10.03 7.69
N ARG A 16 12.45 -11.21 8.26
CA ARG A 16 13.15 -11.71 9.46
C ARG A 16 14.27 -12.67 9.06
N ASP A 17 15.46 -12.56 9.64
CA ASP A 17 16.55 -13.52 9.39
C ASP A 17 16.26 -14.91 9.95
N ARG A 18 15.57 -14.95 11.09
CA ARG A 18 15.15 -16.16 11.77
C ARG A 18 13.89 -15.88 12.59
N ILE A 19 12.96 -16.81 12.59
CA ILE A 19 11.73 -16.75 13.39
C ILE A 19 11.34 -18.14 13.89
N SER A 20 10.84 -18.26 15.12
CA SER A 20 10.44 -19.56 15.66
C SER A 20 9.16 -20.09 15.00
N ALA A 21 9.03 -21.42 14.88
CA ALA A 21 7.80 -22.03 14.37
C ALA A 21 6.57 -21.72 15.25
N ARG A 22 6.80 -21.44 16.55
CA ARG A 22 5.74 -21.00 17.47
C ARG A 22 5.25 -19.59 17.12
N GLU A 23 6.17 -18.65 16.93
CA GLU A 23 5.79 -17.28 16.56
C GLU A 23 5.14 -17.23 15.17
N LEU A 24 5.61 -18.04 14.22
CA LEU A 24 4.95 -18.19 12.92
C LEU A 24 3.51 -18.73 13.04
N ALA A 25 3.31 -19.73 13.89
CA ALA A 25 2.00 -20.32 14.17
C ALA A 25 1.03 -19.29 14.78
N GLU A 26 1.51 -18.50 15.74
CA GLU A 26 0.73 -17.43 16.38
C GLU A 26 0.38 -16.31 15.38
N ARG A 27 1.34 -15.84 14.57
CA ARG A 27 1.13 -14.77 13.57
C ARG A 27 0.21 -15.15 12.42
N LEU A 28 0.29 -16.40 11.97
CA LEU A 28 -0.49 -16.92 10.85
C LEU A 28 -1.78 -17.63 11.31
N GLU A 29 -2.06 -17.62 12.62
CA GLU A 29 -3.24 -18.24 13.25
C GLU A 29 -3.43 -19.71 12.86
N VAL A 30 -2.33 -20.47 12.87
CA VAL A 30 -2.33 -21.90 12.52
C VAL A 30 -1.52 -22.72 13.51
N SER A 31 -1.68 -24.05 13.46
CA SER A 31 -0.85 -24.95 14.26
C SER A 31 0.61 -24.96 13.78
N ARG A 32 1.55 -25.28 14.69
CA ARG A 32 2.96 -25.55 14.34
C ARG A 32 3.10 -26.64 13.27
N ARG A 33 2.23 -27.66 13.28
CA ARG A 33 2.21 -28.73 12.26
C ARG A 33 1.89 -28.17 10.87
N THR A 34 0.99 -27.19 10.79
CA THR A 34 0.67 -26.51 9.53
C THR A 34 1.87 -25.72 9.03
N ILE A 35 2.57 -25.01 9.91
CA ILE A 35 3.81 -24.28 9.56
C ILE A 35 4.85 -25.23 8.98
N TYR A 36 5.13 -26.36 9.63
CA TYR A 36 6.10 -27.33 9.11
C TYR A 36 5.66 -27.90 7.74
N ARG A 37 4.38 -28.23 7.58
CA ARG A 37 3.86 -28.71 6.28
C ARG A 37 3.96 -27.66 5.17
N ASP A 38 3.77 -26.39 5.51
CA ASP A 38 3.91 -25.29 4.57
C ASP A 38 5.39 -25.05 4.24
N ILE A 39 6.30 -25.14 5.22
CA ILE A 39 7.75 -25.13 4.99
C ILE A 39 8.18 -26.26 4.05
N ASP A 40 7.69 -27.48 4.26
CA ASP A 40 7.95 -28.62 3.37
C ASP A 40 7.45 -28.32 1.95
N THR A 41 6.24 -27.74 1.83
CA THR A 41 5.67 -27.35 0.53
C THR A 41 6.57 -26.33 -0.18
N LEU A 42 7.07 -25.33 0.54
CA LEU A 42 7.97 -24.31 0.00
C LEU A 42 9.35 -24.88 -0.36
N THR A 43 9.85 -25.82 0.44
CA THR A 43 11.13 -26.51 0.19
C THR A 43 11.05 -27.34 -1.09
N VAL A 44 9.96 -28.09 -1.28
CA VAL A 44 9.69 -28.84 -2.52
C VAL A 44 9.53 -27.91 -3.72
N ALA A 45 9.03 -26.69 -3.51
CA ALA A 45 8.96 -25.65 -4.55
C ALA A 45 10.33 -25.01 -4.87
N GLY A 46 11.42 -25.44 -4.23
CA GLY A 46 12.78 -24.97 -4.50
C GLY A 46 13.19 -23.72 -3.71
N LEU A 47 12.43 -23.32 -2.68
CA LEU A 47 12.87 -22.25 -1.78
C LEU A 47 13.88 -22.78 -0.75
N PRO A 48 15.08 -22.17 -0.64
CA PRO A 48 16.11 -22.61 0.27
C PRO A 48 15.84 -22.10 1.69
N ILE A 49 14.91 -22.80 2.35
CA ILE A 49 14.57 -22.58 3.75
C ILE A 49 15.49 -23.46 4.60
N TYR A 50 16.08 -22.87 5.64
CA TYR A 50 16.83 -23.60 6.64
C TYR A 50 16.09 -23.55 7.98
N THR A 51 16.24 -24.63 8.75
CA THR A 51 15.76 -24.71 10.13
C THR A 51 16.95 -24.85 11.06
N HIS A 52 16.84 -24.27 12.25
CA HIS A 52 17.81 -24.40 13.31
C HIS A 52 17.11 -24.99 14.53
N GLU A 53 17.66 -26.05 15.08
CA GLU A 53 17.13 -26.70 16.28
C GLU A 53 17.65 -26.02 17.56
N GLY A 54 16.98 -26.28 18.68
CA GLY A 54 17.34 -25.79 20.01
C GLY A 54 16.43 -24.67 20.57
N ALA A 55 16.74 -24.20 21.78
CA ALA A 55 15.96 -23.16 22.49
C ALA A 55 15.91 -21.81 21.75
N THR A 56 16.95 -21.50 20.97
CA THR A 56 17.05 -20.33 20.07
C THR A 56 16.85 -20.72 18.60
N GLY A 57 16.20 -21.87 18.38
CA GLY A 57 15.90 -22.40 17.07
C GLY A 57 14.89 -21.56 16.28
N GLY A 58 14.75 -21.87 15.00
CA GLY A 58 13.84 -21.16 14.13
C GLY A 58 14.00 -21.51 12.66
N VAL A 59 13.22 -20.83 11.84
CA VAL A 59 13.09 -21.00 10.40
C VAL A 59 13.56 -19.71 9.74
N GLY A 60 14.30 -19.82 8.64
CA GLY A 60 14.79 -18.67 7.87
C GLY A 60 15.06 -19.03 6.42
N LEU A 61 15.15 -18.02 5.56
CA LEU A 61 15.67 -18.18 4.19
C LEU A 61 17.18 -18.02 4.18
N MET A 62 17.89 -18.83 3.38
CA MET A 62 19.33 -18.65 3.16
C MET A 62 19.64 -17.21 2.76
N LYS A 63 20.69 -16.62 3.35
CA LYS A 63 21.04 -15.21 3.12
C LYS A 63 21.21 -14.85 1.65
N ALA A 64 21.71 -15.77 0.82
CA ALA A 64 21.90 -15.56 -0.62
C ALA A 64 20.58 -15.33 -1.39
N TYR A 65 19.44 -15.70 -0.82
CA TYR A 65 18.10 -15.49 -1.40
C TYR A 65 17.43 -14.21 -0.91
N LYS A 66 17.99 -13.57 0.10
CA LYS A 66 17.55 -12.24 0.51
C LYS A 66 18.19 -11.24 -0.44
N VAL A 67 17.36 -10.52 -1.19
CA VAL A 67 17.83 -9.44 -2.05
C VAL A 67 18.55 -8.43 -1.16
N ASP A 68 19.87 -8.32 -1.36
CA ASP A 68 20.68 -7.39 -0.60
C ASP A 68 20.21 -5.96 -0.89
N LYS A 69 20.15 -5.09 0.13
CA LYS A 69 19.75 -3.68 -0.06
C LYS A 69 20.72 -2.93 -1.00
N SER A 70 21.88 -3.52 -1.27
CA SER A 70 22.89 -3.04 -2.23
C SER A 70 22.78 -3.63 -3.65
N PHE A 71 21.77 -4.47 -3.93
CA PHE A 71 21.64 -5.15 -5.24
C PHE A 71 21.61 -4.18 -6.44
N LEU A 72 21.12 -2.95 -6.24
CA LEU A 72 21.12 -1.91 -7.26
C LEU A 72 22.18 -0.85 -6.95
N SER A 73 23.03 -0.56 -7.93
CA SER A 73 23.83 0.65 -7.90
C SER A 73 22.93 1.89 -7.88
N ARG A 74 23.45 3.01 -7.38
CA ARG A 74 22.71 4.29 -7.36
C ARG A 74 22.15 4.68 -8.73
N ARG A 75 22.87 4.37 -9.81
CA ARG A 75 22.43 4.64 -11.18
C ARG A 75 21.28 3.73 -11.59
N GLU A 76 21.36 2.44 -11.31
CA GLU A 76 20.29 1.48 -11.64
C GLU A 76 19.00 1.79 -10.86
N ALA A 77 19.12 2.15 -9.58
CA ALA A 77 17.99 2.57 -8.77
C ALA A 77 17.31 3.84 -9.33
N GLN A 78 18.09 4.82 -9.80
CA GLN A 78 17.56 6.03 -10.45
C GLN A 78 16.86 5.72 -11.77
N THR A 79 17.44 4.84 -12.59
CA THR A 79 16.85 4.40 -13.86
C THR A 79 15.53 3.67 -13.63
N LEU A 80 15.48 2.75 -12.67
CA LEU A 80 14.26 2.03 -12.31
C LEU A 80 13.19 2.98 -11.78
N ALA A 81 13.55 3.92 -10.89
CA ALA A 81 12.62 4.92 -10.36
C ALA A 81 12.05 5.83 -11.47
N ALA A 82 12.87 6.23 -12.44
CA ALA A 82 12.44 7.01 -13.59
C ALA A 82 11.49 6.21 -14.50
N GLY A 83 11.78 4.92 -14.73
CA GLY A 83 10.92 4.01 -15.49
C GLY A 83 9.55 3.81 -14.83
N LEU A 84 9.53 3.53 -13.53
CA LEU A 84 8.29 3.36 -12.76
C LEU A 84 7.42 4.62 -12.77
N LYS A 85 8.02 5.82 -12.64
CA LYS A 85 7.28 7.09 -12.77
C LYS A 85 6.60 7.26 -14.13
N LYS A 86 7.27 6.85 -15.21
CA LYS A 86 6.69 6.90 -16.56
C LYS A 86 5.52 5.93 -16.71
N LEU A 87 5.64 4.73 -16.15
CA LEU A 87 4.57 3.73 -16.14
C LEU A 87 3.37 4.21 -15.30
N SER A 88 3.58 4.81 -14.13
CA SER A 88 2.49 5.35 -13.30
C SER A 88 1.80 6.55 -13.94
N ALA A 89 2.51 7.35 -14.74
CA ALA A 89 1.92 8.45 -15.50
C ALA A 89 1.07 7.97 -16.70
N GLY A 90 1.30 6.75 -17.19
CA GLY A 90 0.53 6.12 -18.27
C GLY A 90 -0.74 5.39 -17.80
N VAL A 91 -0.82 5.02 -16.52
CA VAL A 91 -2.04 4.44 -15.92
C VAL A 91 -2.99 5.58 -15.56
N ARG A 92 -3.71 6.08 -16.57
CA ARG A 92 -4.95 6.81 -16.32
C ARG A 92 -6.01 5.79 -15.90
N PRO A 93 -6.69 5.96 -14.75
CA PRO A 93 -7.87 5.16 -14.46
C PRO A 93 -8.91 5.47 -15.55
N GLN A 94 -9.11 4.55 -16.48
CA GLN A 94 -10.21 4.59 -17.43
C GLN A 94 -11.48 4.24 -16.65
N GLY A 95 -12.06 5.26 -16.01
CA GLY A 95 -13.21 5.06 -15.12
C GLY A 95 -13.43 6.20 -14.13
N ALA A 96 -13.44 7.46 -14.60
CA ALA A 96 -14.10 8.55 -13.88
C ALA A 96 -15.19 9.09 -14.81
N GLY A 97 -16.40 8.56 -14.62
CA GLY A 97 -17.57 8.90 -15.41
C GLY A 97 -18.04 10.34 -15.21
N ILE A 98 -18.65 10.86 -16.29
CA ILE A 98 -19.82 11.74 -16.35
C ILE A 98 -19.88 12.85 -15.29
N ARG A 99 -19.68 14.11 -15.73
CA ARG A 99 -20.19 15.28 -15.01
C ARG A 99 -21.63 15.56 -15.48
N PRO A 100 -22.68 15.36 -14.67
CA PRO A 100 -23.97 15.97 -14.93
C PRO A 100 -24.00 17.35 -14.25
N GLY A 101 -24.18 18.42 -15.02
CA GLY A 101 -24.35 19.74 -14.41
C GLY A 101 -24.16 20.96 -15.31
N GLU A 102 -24.49 20.88 -16.60
CA GLU A 102 -24.73 22.09 -17.40
C GLU A 102 -26.17 22.04 -17.92
N ALA A 103 -27.11 22.36 -17.04
CA ALA A 103 -28.48 22.65 -17.41
C ALA A 103 -28.74 24.14 -17.19
N GLU A 104 -29.07 24.78 -18.31
CA GLU A 104 -29.99 25.92 -18.44
C GLU A 104 -29.52 27.32 -18.03
N ARG A 105 -29.04 28.02 -19.05
CA ARG A 105 -29.19 29.48 -19.17
C ARG A 105 -30.66 29.80 -19.43
N HIS A 106 -31.27 30.65 -18.60
CA HIS A 106 -32.45 31.41 -18.98
C HIS A 106 -32.27 32.87 -18.55
N PRO A 107 -32.32 33.85 -19.49
CA PRO A 107 -32.15 35.24 -19.16
C PRO A 107 -33.53 35.86 -18.86
N SER A 108 -33.75 36.39 -17.66
CA SER A 108 -34.80 37.39 -17.47
C SER A 108 -34.64 38.24 -16.21
N ARG A 109 -34.48 39.55 -16.48
CA ARG A 109 -35.10 40.69 -15.77
C ARG A 109 -34.60 41.03 -14.36
N GLY A 110 -34.07 42.24 -14.20
CA GLY A 110 -34.04 42.87 -12.88
C GLY A 110 -33.19 44.14 -12.70
N ARG A 111 -33.52 45.21 -13.44
CA ARG A 111 -33.45 46.64 -13.04
C ARG A 111 -32.27 47.16 -12.16
N GLN A 112 -31.51 48.09 -12.75
CA GLN A 112 -31.22 49.46 -12.25
C GLN A 112 -31.89 49.83 -10.91
N ARG A 113 -31.22 50.49 -9.94
CA ARG A 113 -30.55 51.82 -9.98
C ARG A 113 -29.57 51.91 -8.79
N HIS A 114 -28.34 52.34 -8.99
CA HIS A 114 -27.86 53.74 -8.89
C HIS A 114 -27.90 54.31 -7.47
N CYS A 115 -26.71 54.53 -6.93
CA CYS A 115 -26.40 55.21 -5.67
C CYS A 115 -26.89 56.66 -5.67
N GLY A 116 -27.40 57.15 -4.55
CA GLY A 116 -27.55 58.58 -4.32
C GLY A 116 -28.61 58.97 -3.30
N GLY A 117 -28.16 59.44 -2.14
CA GLY A 117 -28.83 60.59 -1.49
C GLY A 117 -29.49 60.35 -0.14
N ARG A 118 -28.91 61.06 0.85
CA ARG A 118 -29.50 61.67 2.06
C ARG A 118 -30.07 60.75 3.14
N GLU A 119 -29.48 60.73 4.34
CA GLU A 119 -29.46 61.75 5.40
C GLU A 119 -30.60 61.52 6.40
N VAL A 120 -30.25 61.74 7.67
CA VAL A 120 -31.11 62.12 8.80
C VAL A 120 -31.43 61.04 9.84
N ARG A 121 -30.68 61.17 10.95
CA ARG A 121 -31.08 61.05 12.37
C ARG A 121 -31.65 59.71 12.87
N GLY A 122 -30.79 59.03 13.63
CA GLY A 122 -30.74 59.26 15.08
C GLY A 122 -31.45 58.24 15.97
N ARG A 123 -30.90 58.14 17.20
CA ARG A 123 -31.46 57.51 18.41
C ARG A 123 -31.51 55.96 18.34
N SER A 124 -31.25 55.20 19.39
CA SER A 124 -30.99 55.45 20.82
C SER A 124 -30.59 54.10 21.43
N VAL A 125 -29.73 54.12 22.46
CA VAL A 125 -29.65 53.22 23.63
C VAL A 125 -30.27 51.82 23.56
N ALA A 126 -29.45 50.80 23.82
CA ALA A 126 -29.36 50.15 25.13
C ALA A 126 -28.04 49.37 25.23
#